data_AF-A0A973QBH7-F1
#
_entry.id   AF-A0A973QBH7-F1
#
_cell.length_a   1.000
_cell.length_b   1.000
_cell.length_c   1.000
_cell.angle_alpha   90.00
_cell.angle_beta   90.00
_cell.angle_gamma   90.00
#
_symmetry.space_group_name_H-M   'P 1'
#
loop_
_entity.id
_entity.type
_entity.pdbx_description
1 polymer ?
#
loop_
_entity_poly.entity_id
_entity_poly.type
_entity_poly.pdbx_seq_one_letter_code
_entity_poly.pdbx_strand_id
1 'polypeptide(L)'
;YRSATGWMVFGGTSASSPLIAATYALGGAPSSGSYPASFPYAHTSALYDVTSGSNGSCGGSYLCTGTSGYDGPSGLGVPNGTAAFTG
;
A
#
# COMPACT_ATOMS: atom_id res chain seq x y z
N TYR A 1 -19.19 3.65 24.08
CA TYR A 1 -19.16 3.36 22.63
C TYR A 1 -20.61 3.34 22.16
N ARG A 2 -21.08 4.40 21.51
CA ARG A 2 -22.47 4.43 21.02
C ARG A 2 -22.50 3.64 19.72
N SER A 3 -23.23 2.53 19.69
CA SER A 3 -23.45 1.75 18.47
C SER A 3 -24.21 2.61 17.47
N ALA A 4 -23.48 3.31 16.62
CA ALA A 4 -24.04 3.97 15.45
C ALA A 4 -24.33 2.89 14.39
N THR A 5 -25.55 2.88 13.86
CA THR A 5 -25.98 2.00 12.77
C THR A 5 -26.22 2.82 11.51
N GLY A 6 -25.90 2.27 10.33
CA GLY A 6 -26.06 2.93 9.04
C GLY A 6 -24.75 3.12 8.28
N TRP A 7 -24.81 3.89 7.20
CA TRP A 7 -23.63 4.24 6.39
C TRP A 7 -22.73 5.22 7.15
N MET A 8 -21.46 4.85 7.27
CA MET A 8 -20.45 5.61 8.01
C MET A 8 -19.19 5.76 7.17
N VAL A 9 -18.44 6.84 7.41
CA VAL A 9 -17.17 7.11 6.73
C VAL A 9 -16.02 6.83 7.69
N PHE A 10 -15.08 6.01 7.25
CA PHE A 10 -13.86 5.68 7.97
C PHE A 10 -12.65 5.91 7.06
N GLY A 11 -11.48 6.05 7.65
CA GLY A 11 -10.23 6.24 6.91
C GLY A 11 -9.02 5.95 7.78
N GLY A 12 -7.88 6.52 7.38
CA GLY A 12 -6.59 6.27 8.02
C GLY A 12 -5.95 4.95 7.58
N THR A 13 -4.71 4.73 8.01
CA THR A 13 -3.93 3.52 7.67
C THR A 13 -4.59 2.24 8.15
N SER A 14 -5.36 2.30 9.23
CA SER A 14 -6.18 1.18 9.72
C SER A 14 -7.21 0.70 8.70
N ALA A 15 -7.74 1.58 7.85
CA ALA A 15 -8.61 1.18 6.74
C ALA A 15 -7.81 0.56 5.58
N SER A 16 -6.59 1.03 5.35
CA SER A 16 -5.69 0.47 4.31
C SER A 16 -5.21 -0.95 4.63
N SER A 17 -4.95 -1.28 5.90
CA SER A 17 -4.46 -2.62 6.30
C SER A 17 -5.32 -3.79 5.81
N PRO A 18 -6.65 -3.83 6.06
CA PRO A 18 -7.49 -4.91 5.54
C PRO A 18 -7.64 -4.87 4.01
N LEU A 19 -7.52 -3.70 3.37
CA LEU A 19 -7.52 -3.61 1.90
C LEU A 19 -6.29 -4.30 1.30
N ILE A 20 -5.10 -4.05 1.84
CA ILE A 20 -3.87 -4.73 1.38
C ILE A 20 -3.91 -6.24 1.68
N ALA A 21 -4.42 -6.62 2.86
CA ALA A 21 -4.61 -8.04 3.18
C ALA A 21 -5.54 -8.74 2.17
N ALA A 22 -6.65 -8.09 1.79
CA ALA A 22 -7.55 -8.60 0.76
C ALA A 22 -6.88 -8.67 -0.62
N THR A 23 -6.04 -7.69 -0.98
CA THR A 23 -5.27 -7.73 -2.25
C THR A 23 -4.33 -8.93 -2.31
N TYR A 24 -3.59 -9.23 -1.25
CA TYR A 24 -2.76 -10.44 -1.18
C TYR A 24 -3.62 -11.71 -1.25
N ALA A 25 -4.75 -11.75 -0.54
CA ALA A 25 -5.65 -12.91 -0.59
C ALA A 25 -6.22 -13.15 -2.00
N LEU A 26 -6.58 -12.07 -2.71
CA LEU A 26 -7.06 -12.13 -4.09
C LEU A 26 -5.95 -12.49 -5.08
N GLY A 27 -4.69 -12.14 -4.77
CA GLY A 27 -3.51 -12.56 -5.53
C GLY A 27 -3.25 -14.06 -5.51
N GLY A 28 -3.89 -14.79 -4.60
CA GLY A 28 -3.82 -16.25 -4.49
C GLY A 28 -2.71 -16.75 -3.57
N ALA A 29 -2.61 -18.07 -3.46
CA ALA A 29 -1.58 -18.71 -2.65
C ALA A 29 -0.21 -18.50 -3.31
N PRO A 30 0.79 -17.95 -2.58
CA PRO A 30 2.10 -17.75 -3.14
C PRO A 30 2.83 -19.07 -3.36
N SER A 31 3.78 -19.10 -4.31
CA SER A 31 4.61 -20.25 -4.61
C SER A 31 5.33 -20.77 -3.37
N SER A 32 5.41 -22.09 -3.22
CA SER A 32 6.08 -22.71 -2.08
C SER A 32 7.54 -22.27 -1.97
N GLY A 33 7.94 -21.81 -0.78
CA GLY A 33 9.29 -21.31 -0.53
C GLY A 33 9.57 -19.88 -1.00
N SER A 34 8.56 -19.19 -1.54
CA SER A 34 8.67 -17.77 -1.88
C SER A 34 8.59 -16.86 -0.66
N TYR A 35 8.88 -15.57 -0.87
CA TYR A 35 8.76 -14.52 0.14
C TYR A 35 7.81 -13.42 -0.37
N PRO A 36 6.49 -13.53 -0.12
CA PRO A 36 5.49 -12.68 -0.80
C PRO A 36 5.68 -11.17 -0.60
N ALA A 37 6.31 -10.77 0.51
CA ALA A 37 6.62 -9.38 0.77
C ALA A 37 7.63 -8.77 -0.24
N SER A 38 8.37 -9.59 -0.99
CA SER A 38 9.25 -9.09 -2.06
C SER A 38 8.54 -8.86 -3.39
N PHE A 39 7.35 -9.45 -3.61
CA PHE A 39 6.66 -9.37 -4.90
C PHE A 39 6.37 -7.92 -5.33
N PRO A 40 5.89 -7.02 -4.45
CA PRO A 40 5.62 -5.65 -4.86
C PRO A 40 6.88 -4.89 -5.30
N TYR A 41 8.04 -5.20 -4.70
CA TYR A 41 9.32 -4.60 -5.06
C TYR A 41 9.82 -5.09 -6.42
N ALA A 42 9.49 -6.32 -6.81
CA ALA A 42 9.83 -6.89 -8.12
C ALA A 42 8.87 -6.42 -9.24
N HIS A 43 7.70 -5.89 -8.89
CA HIS A 43 6.60 -5.61 -9.81
C HIS A 43 6.05 -4.18 -9.69
N THR A 44 6.94 -3.19 -9.56
CA THR A 44 6.55 -1.78 -9.35
C THR A 44 5.70 -1.18 -10.48
N SER A 45 5.78 -1.71 -11.71
CA SER A 45 4.91 -1.30 -12.81
C SER A 45 3.43 -1.65 -12.62
N ALA A 46 3.12 -2.56 -11.69
CA ALA A 46 1.77 -2.92 -11.27
C ALA A 46 1.31 -2.14 -10.02
N LEU A 47 1.93 -1.00 -9.75
CA LEU A 47 1.56 -0.07 -8.68
C LEU A 47 1.37 1.34 -9.25
N TYR A 48 0.52 2.13 -8.61
CA TYR A 48 0.42 3.57 -8.84
C TYR A 48 1.35 4.29 -7.85
N ASP A 49 2.42 4.85 -8.38
CA ASP A 49 3.42 5.61 -7.62
C ASP A 49 2.85 6.98 -7.17
N VAL A 50 2.97 7.30 -5.88
CA VAL A 50 2.42 8.54 -5.29
C VAL A 50 3.52 9.58 -5.16
N THR A 51 3.73 10.34 -6.24
CA THR A 51 4.91 11.20 -6.37
C THR A 51 4.77 12.60 -5.77
N SER A 52 3.79 12.84 -4.89
CA SER A 52 3.56 14.18 -4.33
C SER A 52 2.87 14.14 -2.97
N GLY A 53 2.99 15.23 -2.21
CA GLY A 53 2.48 15.38 -0.86
C GLY A 53 3.54 15.14 0.21
N SER A 54 3.16 15.34 1.48
CA SER A 54 4.05 15.18 2.64
C SER A 54 3.27 14.75 3.88
N ASN A 55 3.89 13.94 4.73
CA ASN A 55 3.34 13.48 6.01
C ASN A 55 4.11 14.03 7.23
N GLY A 56 5.01 15.00 7.04
CA GLY A 56 5.80 15.58 8.12
C GLY A 56 6.99 16.42 7.65
N SER A 57 7.75 16.96 8.61
CA SER A 57 8.88 17.85 8.33
C SER A 57 10.21 17.12 8.40
N CYS A 58 10.73 16.71 7.24
CA CYS A 58 12.01 15.98 7.12
C CYS A 58 12.94 16.64 6.09
N GLY A 59 12.91 17.97 6.01
CA GLY A 59 13.73 18.76 5.10
C GLY A 59 13.43 18.54 3.61
N GLY A 60 12.21 18.11 3.26
CA GLY A 60 11.85 17.75 1.88
C GLY A 60 12.45 16.42 1.40
N SER A 61 13.07 15.65 2.28
CA SER A 61 13.59 14.32 1.93
C SER A 61 12.46 13.32 1.63
N TYR A 62 12.80 12.26 0.90
CA TYR A 62 11.90 11.16 0.56
C TYR A 62 11.27 10.48 1.79
N LEU A 63 11.87 10.62 2.98
CA LEU A 63 11.33 10.07 4.22
C LEU A 63 9.94 10.61 4.56
N CYS A 64 9.66 11.86 4.19
CA CYS A 64 8.39 12.52 4.52
C CYS A 64 7.77 13.27 3.34
N THR A 65 8.28 13.06 2.13
CA THR A 65 7.82 13.71 0.89
C THR A 65 7.65 12.65 -0.19
N GLY A 66 6.48 12.66 -0.83
CA GLY A 66 6.21 11.79 -1.97
C GLY A 66 7.13 12.14 -3.14
N THR A 67 7.77 11.14 -3.74
CA THR A 67 8.69 11.30 -4.87
C THR A 67 8.54 10.13 -5.82
N SER A 68 9.20 10.14 -6.98
CA SER A 68 9.19 8.96 -7.84
C SER A 68 9.96 7.81 -7.20
N GLY A 69 9.37 6.61 -7.25
CA GLY A 69 9.91 5.38 -6.68
C GLY A 69 9.51 5.20 -5.22
N TYR A 70 10.37 4.53 -4.44
CA TYR A 70 10.06 4.32 -3.03
C TYR A 70 10.16 5.62 -2.23
N ASP A 71 9.11 5.94 -1.47
CA ASP A 71 9.12 7.03 -0.49
C ASP A 71 8.58 6.62 0.89
N GLY A 72 8.92 7.40 1.91
CA GLY A 72 8.50 7.15 3.29
C GLY A 72 6.99 7.30 3.51
N PRO A 73 6.30 8.29 2.90
CA PRO A 73 4.85 8.44 3.05
C PRO A 73 4.01 7.28 2.48
N SER A 74 4.40 6.72 1.33
CA SER A 74 3.56 5.80 0.54
C SER A 74 4.24 4.46 0.19
N GLY A 75 5.52 4.31 0.48
CA GLY A 75 6.28 3.11 0.12
C GLY A 75 6.42 3.00 -1.40
N LEU A 76 5.95 1.89 -1.96
CA LEU A 76 5.92 1.66 -3.41
C LEU A 76 4.63 2.19 -4.09
N GLY A 77 3.73 2.82 -3.32
CA GLY A 77 2.47 3.35 -3.81
C GLY A 77 1.27 2.40 -3.63
N VAL A 78 0.28 2.55 -4.51
CA VAL A 78 -1.05 1.93 -4.38
C VAL A 78 -1.19 0.73 -5.33
N PRO A 79 -1.83 -0.39 -4.92
CA PRO A 79 -2.08 -1.51 -5.82
C PRO A 79 -2.80 -1.12 -7.12
N ASN A 80 -2.27 -1.53 -8.28
CA ASN A 80 -2.99 -1.53 -9.55
C ASN A 80 -3.42 -2.97 -9.87
N GLY A 81 -4.52 -3.39 -9.25
CA GLY A 81 -4.93 -4.79 -9.24
C GLY A 81 -4.02 -5.65 -8.36
N THR A 82 -3.93 -6.95 -8.67
CA THR A 82 -3.21 -7.94 -7.85
C THR A 82 -1.84 -8.32 -8.37
N ALA A 83 -1.44 -7.87 -9.57
CA ALA A 83 -0.23 -8.37 -10.23
C ALA A 83 1.07 -8.13 -9.44
N ALA A 84 1.13 -7.08 -8.61
CA ALA A 84 2.26 -6.84 -7.71
C ALA A 84 2.31 -7.77 -6.48
N PHE A 85 1.26 -8.55 -6.24
CA PHE A 85 1.01 -9.33 -5.02
C PHE A 85 0.89 -10.83 -5.29
N THR A 86 1.29 -11.29 -6.48
CA THR A 86 1.28 -12.69 -6.91
C THR A 86 2.69 -13.18 -7.20
N GLY A 87 2.96 -14.47 -6.98
CA GLY A 87 4.24 -15.09 -7.30
C GLY A 87 4.39 -16.45 -6.67
#